data_AF-A0A094D7R1-F1
#
_entry.id   AF-A0A094D7R1-F1
#
_cell.length_a   1.000
_cell.length_b   1.000
_cell.length_c   1.000
_cell.angle_alpha   90.00
_cell.angle_beta   90.00
_cell.angle_gamma   90.00
#
_symmetry.space_group_name_H-M   'P 1'
#
loop_
_entity.id
_entity.type
_entity.pdbx_description
1 polymer ?
#
loop_
_entity_poly.entity_id
_entity_poly.type
_entity_poly.pdbx_seq_one_letter_code
_entity_poly.pdbx_strand_id
1 'polypeptide(L)'
;METGSLQSLDVKSMPKIELHAHLSGSISPTCLHEIWLSKRECGADGAADLSDPLEELAPSKAFDLATFFPLFSKYIYELCNDAESISYSTKAVLQDFQDDGVVYLELRTTPRLIKSAGITKEAYVQLVLSTISSFKSSTMVTKLILSIDRRNSEAEAFEVVDLALRYRDRGVVGVDLCGDPTKGDVEIFRSAFAKAKENGLNTTIHFAEAHQSSSENELLTLLSFKPDRIGHVIHVPDDIKEVIIERKLGLELCLSCNVKFKMTSGSFADHHFMYWKGTGCPITLCTDDVGVVGSTLSNEYALIAEHFGLKPNESPAYAREIVSHLAIYLKLLHTTFIMSTAEEKVDIAPEAVVSTEEKKTVEPTAEATTTETKGETPTVAASSVVESATGAASTAASTVTAAATNMQDSVFSMFGGGAKKEKVEDEDRGDNSGSAKAQKEAAAGENPEDEAPESEDVHFEPVIHLTDKVEVKTGEEVEEQTFKMRAKLFKFIRDSNEWKERGTGDVRLLKHRENNKTRLVMRRDKTLKVCANHYVVPEMKLSPNVGSDRSWVWNAAADVSEGEAEAVTFAIRFANSENANLFKEAFIKAQQENEALFNKPAAATEASTEASTEASA
;
A
#
# COMPACT_ATOMS: atom_id res chain seq x y z
N MET A 1 15.94 24.27 -31.90
CA MET A 1 15.56 23.78 -30.55
C MET A 1 16.05 22.35 -30.48
N GLU A 2 17.18 22.14 -29.83
CA GLU A 2 17.77 20.81 -29.67
C GLU A 2 16.89 19.98 -28.74
N THR A 3 16.45 18.83 -29.24
CA THR A 3 15.85 17.76 -28.43
C THR A 3 16.97 17.13 -27.61
N GLY A 4 17.18 17.64 -26.40
CA GLY A 4 18.09 17.02 -25.43
C GLY A 4 17.61 15.61 -25.11
N SER A 5 18.31 14.62 -25.62
CA SER A 5 18.15 13.21 -25.27
C SER A 5 18.34 13.03 -23.75
N LEU A 6 17.48 12.21 -23.12
CA LEU A 6 17.59 11.75 -21.72
C LEU A 6 18.94 11.04 -21.42
N GLN A 7 19.77 10.75 -22.44
CA GLN A 7 21.13 10.22 -22.32
C GLN A 7 22.14 11.12 -21.60
N SER A 8 21.74 12.31 -21.11
CA SER A 8 22.64 13.29 -20.48
C SER A 8 22.63 13.30 -18.96
N LEU A 9 21.78 12.50 -18.28
CA LEU A 9 21.77 12.41 -16.83
C LEU A 9 22.56 11.18 -16.36
N ASP A 10 23.74 11.39 -15.76
CA ASP A 10 24.51 10.32 -15.11
C ASP A 10 23.88 9.95 -13.76
N VAL A 11 22.72 9.31 -13.81
CA VAL A 11 21.96 8.84 -12.63
C VAL A 11 22.79 7.87 -11.78
N LYS A 12 23.69 7.13 -12.42
CA LYS A 12 24.53 6.13 -11.76
C LYS A 12 25.50 6.80 -10.78
N SER A 13 26.13 7.90 -11.17
CA SER A 13 27.04 8.67 -10.29
C SER A 13 26.37 9.37 -9.11
N MET A 14 25.04 9.55 -9.13
CA MET A 14 24.34 10.29 -8.09
C MET A 14 24.25 9.49 -6.79
N PRO A 15 24.41 10.11 -5.62
CA PRO A 15 24.22 9.42 -4.34
C PRO A 15 22.75 9.01 -4.19
N LYS A 16 22.50 7.72 -3.98
CA LYS A 16 21.15 7.16 -3.82
C LYS A 16 21.01 6.40 -2.51
N ILE A 17 19.77 6.29 -2.02
CA ILE A 17 19.42 5.53 -0.82
C ILE A 17 18.49 4.39 -1.23
N GLU A 18 18.81 3.17 -0.83
CA GLU A 18 18.01 1.97 -1.04
C GLU A 18 17.45 1.50 0.30
N LEU A 19 16.12 1.43 0.43
CA LEU A 19 15.44 1.03 1.67
C LEU A 19 14.63 -0.26 1.55
N HIS A 20 14.46 -0.79 0.34
CA HIS A 20 13.70 -2.01 0.06
C HIS A 20 14.42 -2.85 -1.00
N ALA A 21 15.44 -3.59 -0.54
CA ALA A 21 16.15 -4.58 -1.34
C ALA A 21 16.26 -5.91 -0.60
N HIS A 22 15.62 -6.96 -1.12
CA HIS A 22 15.73 -8.31 -0.54
C HIS A 22 17.04 -8.96 -0.96
N LEU A 23 17.84 -9.43 -0.01
CA LEU A 23 19.13 -10.05 -0.29
C LEU A 23 19.02 -11.16 -1.33
N SER A 24 18.08 -12.09 -1.15
CA SER A 24 17.98 -13.25 -2.03
C SER A 24 17.49 -12.89 -3.44
N GLY A 25 16.64 -11.87 -3.58
CA GLY A 25 16.17 -11.42 -4.89
C GLY A 25 17.07 -10.38 -5.54
N SER A 26 18.05 -9.85 -4.80
CA SER A 26 19.08 -8.96 -5.32
C SER A 26 20.27 -9.70 -5.94
N ILE A 27 20.37 -11.02 -5.77
CA ILE A 27 21.47 -11.81 -6.33
C ILE A 27 21.33 -11.85 -7.85
N SER A 28 22.33 -11.31 -8.56
CA SER A 28 22.31 -11.28 -10.02
C SER A 28 22.34 -12.69 -10.64
N PRO A 29 21.75 -12.88 -11.84
CA PRO A 29 21.84 -14.14 -12.56
C PRO A 29 23.29 -14.59 -12.79
N THR A 30 24.21 -13.64 -13.02
CA THR A 30 25.64 -13.91 -13.14
C THR A 30 26.23 -14.47 -11.84
N CYS A 31 25.94 -13.86 -10.68
CA CYS A 31 26.40 -14.37 -9.40
C CYS A 31 25.83 -15.77 -9.11
N LEU A 32 24.55 -16.02 -9.40
CA LEU A 32 23.95 -17.35 -9.25
C LEU A 32 24.62 -18.37 -10.17
N HIS A 33 24.94 -17.99 -11.41
CA HIS A 33 25.65 -18.83 -12.37
C HIS A 33 27.05 -19.21 -11.88
N GLU A 34 27.80 -18.28 -11.31
CA GLU A 34 29.11 -18.55 -10.74
C GLU A 34 29.04 -19.53 -9.57
N ILE A 35 28.06 -19.35 -8.66
CA ILE A 35 27.80 -20.30 -7.57
C ILE A 35 27.43 -21.68 -8.12
N TRP A 36 26.56 -21.72 -9.13
CA TRP A 36 26.13 -22.96 -9.78
C TRP A 36 27.30 -23.70 -10.43
N LEU A 37 28.16 -23.01 -11.18
CA LEU A 37 29.38 -23.59 -11.76
C LEU A 37 30.30 -24.17 -10.67
N SER A 38 30.59 -23.38 -9.63
CA SER A 38 31.44 -23.83 -8.52
C SER A 38 30.89 -25.09 -7.84
N LYS A 39 29.58 -25.15 -7.59
CA LYS A 39 28.96 -26.33 -6.98
C LYS A 39 29.00 -27.56 -7.90
N ARG A 40 28.82 -27.37 -9.21
CA ARG A 40 28.93 -28.45 -10.20
C ARG A 40 30.34 -29.00 -10.29
N GLU A 41 31.36 -28.15 -10.25
CA GLU A 41 32.77 -28.56 -10.26
C GLU A 41 33.16 -29.35 -9.01
N CYS A 42 32.65 -28.94 -7.84
CA CYS A 42 32.92 -29.62 -6.57
C CYS A 42 32.04 -30.86 -6.33
N GLY A 43 31.08 -31.15 -7.22
CA GLY A 43 30.11 -32.24 -7.05
C GLY A 43 29.20 -32.06 -5.84
N ALA A 44 28.91 -30.82 -5.44
CA ALA A 44 28.06 -30.52 -4.31
C ALA A 44 26.58 -30.78 -4.63
N ASP A 45 25.85 -31.32 -3.67
CA ASP A 45 24.41 -31.63 -3.80
C ASP A 45 23.59 -30.38 -4.15
N GLY A 46 22.58 -30.56 -5.00
CA GLY A 46 21.59 -29.54 -5.36
C GLY A 46 21.85 -28.78 -6.66
N ALA A 47 23.09 -28.56 -7.09
CA ALA A 47 23.38 -27.81 -8.33
C ALA A 47 23.34 -28.69 -9.60
N ALA A 48 23.56 -30.00 -9.47
CA ALA A 48 23.63 -30.91 -10.62
C ALA A 48 22.29 -31.04 -11.38
N ASP A 49 21.17 -30.90 -10.67
CA ASP A 49 19.83 -31.05 -11.23
C ASP A 49 19.17 -29.72 -11.62
N LEU A 50 19.86 -28.58 -11.41
CA LEU A 50 19.38 -27.25 -11.75
C LEU A 50 19.85 -26.82 -13.14
N SER A 51 18.97 -26.16 -13.89
CA SER A 51 19.30 -25.44 -15.13
C SER A 51 20.34 -24.35 -14.88
N ASP A 52 20.92 -23.77 -15.94
CA ASP A 52 21.82 -22.62 -15.82
C ASP A 52 21.04 -21.36 -15.38
N PRO A 53 21.47 -20.64 -14.31
CA PRO A 53 20.80 -19.41 -13.87
C PRO A 53 20.67 -18.33 -14.94
N LEU A 54 21.59 -18.24 -15.90
CA LEU A 54 21.51 -17.28 -17.01
C LEU A 54 20.36 -17.59 -17.97
N GLU A 55 19.99 -18.87 -18.12
CA GLU A 55 18.82 -19.29 -18.87
C GLU A 55 17.55 -19.21 -18.01
N GLU A 56 17.66 -19.55 -16.72
CA GLU A 56 16.51 -19.59 -15.84
C GLU A 56 15.93 -18.21 -15.56
N LEU A 57 16.79 -17.20 -15.45
CA LEU A 57 16.47 -15.80 -15.15
C LEU A 57 16.66 -14.89 -16.38
N ALA A 58 16.63 -15.46 -17.59
CA ALA A 58 16.80 -14.69 -18.81
C ALA A 58 15.75 -13.56 -18.91
N PRO A 59 16.11 -12.34 -19.37
CA PRO A 59 15.17 -11.22 -19.48
C PRO A 59 13.93 -11.49 -20.36
N SER A 60 14.00 -12.49 -21.24
CA SER A 60 12.89 -12.92 -22.09
C SER A 60 11.81 -13.72 -21.35
N LYS A 61 12.07 -14.23 -20.15
CA LYS A 61 11.08 -14.95 -19.35
C LYS A 61 10.21 -13.97 -18.59
N ALA A 62 8.91 -14.06 -18.80
CA ALA A 62 7.94 -13.31 -18.01
C ALA A 62 7.75 -13.99 -16.66
N PHE A 63 7.92 -13.23 -15.59
CA PHE A 63 7.61 -13.64 -14.23
C PHE A 63 6.38 -12.88 -13.74
N ASP A 64 5.60 -13.53 -12.88
CA ASP A 64 4.47 -12.98 -12.15
C ASP A 64 4.54 -13.48 -10.71
N LEU A 65 3.68 -12.99 -9.81
CA LEU A 65 3.69 -13.41 -8.41
C LEU A 65 3.59 -14.95 -8.23
N ALA A 66 2.89 -15.65 -9.13
CA ALA A 66 2.71 -17.10 -9.05
C ALA A 66 3.99 -17.89 -9.38
N THR A 67 4.83 -17.38 -10.29
CA THR A 67 6.11 -17.97 -10.69
C THR A 67 7.30 -17.44 -9.90
N PHE A 68 7.17 -16.23 -9.36
CA PHE A 68 8.19 -15.53 -8.57
C PHE A 68 8.47 -16.18 -7.23
N PHE A 69 7.48 -16.43 -6.37
CA PHE A 69 7.77 -17.04 -5.05
C PHE A 69 8.37 -18.46 -5.13
N PRO A 70 7.93 -19.35 -6.06
CA PRO A 70 8.58 -20.64 -6.26
C PRO A 70 10.04 -20.57 -6.72
N LEU A 71 10.45 -19.49 -7.41
CA LEU A 71 11.85 -19.30 -7.85
C LEU A 71 12.80 -19.29 -6.66
N PHE A 72 12.42 -18.66 -5.54
CA PHE A 72 13.26 -18.63 -4.35
C PHE A 72 13.46 -20.03 -3.77
N SER A 73 12.36 -20.74 -3.47
CA SER A 73 12.43 -22.02 -2.77
C SER A 73 12.96 -23.17 -3.62
N LYS A 74 12.74 -23.14 -4.94
CA LYS A 74 13.17 -24.21 -5.85
C LYS A 74 14.53 -23.98 -6.48
N TYR A 75 15.09 -22.77 -6.36
CA TYR A 75 16.25 -22.39 -7.14
C TYR A 75 17.26 -21.58 -6.34
N ILE A 76 16.93 -20.32 -5.98
CA ILE A 76 17.87 -19.42 -5.32
C ILE A 76 18.33 -19.99 -3.97
N TYR A 77 17.41 -20.54 -3.18
CA TYR A 77 17.73 -21.11 -1.88
C TYR A 77 18.51 -22.43 -1.96
N GLU A 78 18.37 -23.19 -3.04
CA GLU A 78 19.15 -24.41 -3.30
C GLU A 78 20.60 -24.06 -3.71
N LEU A 79 20.80 -22.98 -4.47
CA LEU A 79 22.14 -22.50 -4.80
C LEU A 79 22.82 -21.79 -3.62
N CYS A 80 22.07 -21.01 -2.85
CA CYS A 80 22.60 -20.26 -1.71
C CYS A 80 22.30 -21.00 -0.39
N ASN A 81 22.81 -22.22 -0.24
CA ASN A 81 22.48 -23.13 0.87
C ASN A 81 23.66 -23.45 1.81
N ASP A 82 24.79 -22.76 1.69
CA ASP A 82 25.95 -22.95 2.57
C ASP A 82 26.64 -21.62 2.88
N ALA A 83 27.61 -21.64 3.80
CA ALA A 83 28.25 -20.42 4.27
C ALA A 83 29.04 -19.68 3.18
N GLU A 84 29.62 -20.42 2.24
CA GLU A 84 30.42 -19.86 1.14
C GLU A 84 29.53 -19.14 0.14
N SER A 85 28.51 -19.82 -0.37
CA SER A 85 27.54 -19.26 -1.32
C SER A 85 26.78 -18.06 -0.75
N ILE A 86 26.40 -18.08 0.53
CA ILE A 86 25.74 -16.96 1.20
C ILE A 86 26.68 -15.76 1.32
N SER A 87 27.95 -15.97 1.71
CA SER A 87 28.92 -14.88 1.84
C SER A 87 29.28 -14.30 0.46
N TYR A 88 29.46 -15.16 -0.54
CA TYR A 88 29.76 -14.77 -1.91
C TYR A 88 28.65 -13.91 -2.51
N SER A 89 27.41 -14.41 -2.47
CA SER A 89 26.24 -13.69 -2.99
C SER A 89 25.97 -12.39 -2.23
N THR A 90 26.08 -12.38 -0.89
CA THR A 90 25.93 -11.14 -0.11
C THR A 90 26.96 -10.11 -0.53
N LYS A 91 28.24 -10.51 -0.68
CA LYS A 91 29.30 -9.59 -1.14
C LYS A 91 29.04 -9.06 -2.55
N ALA A 92 28.58 -9.91 -3.47
CA ALA A 92 28.23 -9.50 -4.82
C ALA A 92 27.11 -8.45 -4.82
N VAL A 93 26.03 -8.68 -4.06
CA VAL A 93 24.92 -7.72 -3.91
C VAL A 93 25.39 -6.37 -3.36
N LEU A 94 26.25 -6.38 -2.34
CA LEU A 94 26.83 -5.14 -1.80
C LEU A 94 27.68 -4.39 -2.83
N GLN A 95 28.45 -5.11 -3.63
CA GLN A 95 29.26 -4.53 -4.70
C GLN A 95 28.36 -3.92 -5.79
N ASP A 96 27.32 -4.62 -6.21
CA ASP A 96 26.40 -4.16 -7.25
C ASP A 96 25.68 -2.85 -6.85
N PHE A 97 25.19 -2.75 -5.61
CA PHE A 97 24.58 -1.51 -5.11
C PHE A 97 25.61 -0.37 -4.98
N GLN A 98 26.83 -0.66 -4.50
CA GLN A 98 27.88 0.36 -4.43
C GLN A 98 28.26 0.87 -5.82
N ASP A 99 28.37 -0.02 -6.81
CA ASP A 99 28.68 0.33 -8.19
C ASP A 99 27.54 1.09 -8.86
N ASP A 100 26.30 0.90 -8.39
CA ASP A 100 25.15 1.71 -8.78
C ASP A 100 25.08 3.07 -8.05
N GLY A 101 26.06 3.44 -7.23
CA GLY A 101 26.11 4.74 -6.55
C GLY A 101 25.21 4.84 -5.31
N VAL A 102 24.81 3.71 -4.73
CA VAL A 102 24.10 3.69 -3.44
C VAL A 102 25.07 4.07 -2.32
N VAL A 103 24.66 5.02 -1.48
CA VAL A 103 25.44 5.52 -0.33
C VAL A 103 24.87 5.04 1.00
N TYR A 104 23.61 4.60 1.04
CA TYR A 104 22.98 3.97 2.18
C TYR A 104 22.06 2.86 1.71
N LEU A 105 22.24 1.67 2.28
CA LEU A 105 21.49 0.45 1.94
C LEU A 105 20.89 -0.17 3.20
N GLU A 106 19.57 -0.27 3.28
CA GLU A 106 18.87 -1.19 4.18
C GLU A 106 18.55 -2.48 3.42
N LEU A 107 19.45 -3.45 3.57
CA LEU A 107 19.29 -4.78 2.99
C LEU A 107 18.37 -5.62 3.89
N ARG A 108 17.36 -6.27 3.31
CA ARG A 108 16.42 -7.11 4.08
C ARG A 108 16.58 -8.58 3.74
N THR A 109 16.42 -9.44 4.74
CA THR A 109 16.48 -10.89 4.55
C THR A 109 15.68 -11.66 5.59
N THR A 110 15.00 -12.72 5.16
CA THR A 110 14.40 -13.70 6.07
C THR A 110 15.49 -14.59 6.67
N PRO A 111 15.61 -14.71 8.02
CA PRO A 111 16.54 -15.65 8.63
C PRO A 111 16.23 -17.11 8.23
N ARG A 112 17.22 -17.82 7.65
CA ARG A 112 17.02 -19.17 7.12
C ARG A 112 17.65 -20.24 8.01
N LEU A 113 16.91 -21.33 8.24
CA LEU A 113 17.43 -22.59 8.79
C LEU A 113 17.83 -23.50 7.62
N ILE A 114 19.12 -23.82 7.50
CA ILE A 114 19.65 -24.65 6.41
C ILE A 114 20.24 -25.92 7.01
N LYS A 115 19.38 -26.95 7.13
CA LYS A 115 19.70 -28.20 7.84
C LYS A 115 20.86 -28.97 7.19
N SER A 116 20.93 -28.98 5.86
CA SER A 116 21.98 -29.66 5.09
C SER A 116 23.39 -29.15 5.42
N ALA A 117 23.52 -27.85 5.71
CA ALA A 117 24.78 -27.21 6.07
C ALA A 117 24.93 -26.99 7.59
N GLY A 118 23.99 -27.44 8.42
CA GLY A 118 24.00 -27.21 9.86
C GLY A 118 23.89 -25.73 10.27
N ILE A 119 23.34 -24.87 9.40
CA ILE A 119 23.22 -23.43 9.63
C ILE A 119 21.88 -23.13 10.31
N THR A 120 21.92 -22.60 11.52
CA THR A 120 20.73 -22.08 12.23
C THR A 120 20.33 -20.71 11.71
N LYS A 121 19.10 -20.24 12.02
CA LYS A 121 18.67 -18.87 11.70
C LYS A 121 19.62 -17.82 12.27
N GLU A 122 20.10 -18.03 13.49
CA GLU A 122 21.10 -17.15 14.12
C GLU A 122 22.45 -17.18 13.39
N ALA A 123 22.96 -18.36 13.05
CA ALA A 123 24.21 -18.49 12.31
C ALA A 123 24.12 -17.84 10.93
N TYR A 124 22.96 -17.95 10.26
CA TYR A 124 22.67 -17.24 9.01
C TYR A 124 22.77 -15.72 9.17
N VAL A 125 22.09 -15.14 10.18
CA VAL A 125 22.14 -13.70 10.46
C VAL A 125 23.57 -13.24 10.79
N GLN A 126 24.29 -14.00 11.63
CA GLN A 126 25.68 -13.70 11.95
C GLN A 126 26.58 -13.71 10.71
N LEU A 127 26.37 -14.65 9.80
CA LEU A 127 27.13 -14.76 8.56
C LEU A 127 26.92 -13.55 7.64
N VAL A 128 25.66 -13.16 7.43
CA VAL A 128 25.30 -11.98 6.63
C VAL A 128 25.89 -10.71 7.25
N LEU A 129 25.72 -10.50 8.56
CA LEU A 129 26.29 -9.35 9.27
C LEU A 129 27.82 -9.33 9.24
N SER A 130 28.47 -10.49 9.36
CA SER A 130 29.93 -10.58 9.29
C SER A 130 30.43 -10.26 7.87
N THR A 131 29.69 -10.71 6.85
CA THR A 131 29.98 -10.36 5.45
C THR A 131 29.83 -8.86 5.22
N ILE A 132 28.72 -8.26 5.64
CA ILE A 132 28.49 -6.80 5.59
C ILE A 132 29.63 -6.06 6.31
N SER A 133 29.99 -6.46 7.52
CA SER A 133 31.07 -5.83 8.28
C SER A 133 32.45 -6.00 7.64
N SER A 134 32.67 -7.08 6.89
CA SER A 134 33.93 -7.34 6.18
C SER A 134 34.02 -6.62 4.84
N PHE A 135 32.89 -6.20 4.28
CA PHE A 135 32.81 -5.47 3.03
C PHE A 135 33.31 -4.03 3.26
N LYS A 136 34.56 -3.78 2.85
CA LYS A 136 35.20 -2.47 3.00
C LYS A 136 34.67 -1.49 1.97
N SER A 137 33.61 -0.78 2.32
CA SER A 137 33.14 0.40 1.58
C SER A 137 33.58 1.68 2.26
N SER A 138 34.00 2.68 1.48
CA SER A 138 34.22 4.05 1.95
C SER A 138 33.07 5.00 1.58
N THR A 139 32.14 4.54 0.75
CA THR A 139 31.09 5.36 0.14
C THR A 139 29.67 4.91 0.52
N MET A 140 29.49 3.65 0.91
CA MET A 140 28.20 3.07 1.24
C MET A 140 28.15 2.57 2.69
N VAL A 141 27.09 2.95 3.41
CA VAL A 141 26.74 2.38 4.70
C VAL A 141 25.64 1.33 4.50
N THR A 142 25.83 0.13 5.03
CA THR A 142 24.82 -0.92 4.98
C THR A 142 24.27 -1.24 6.36
N LYS A 143 22.95 -1.36 6.45
CA LYS A 143 22.18 -1.85 7.60
C LYS A 143 21.35 -3.06 7.19
N LEU A 144 20.94 -3.85 8.18
CA LEU A 144 20.16 -5.06 7.97
C LEU A 144 18.76 -4.94 8.58
N ILE A 145 17.76 -5.41 7.83
CA ILE A 145 16.39 -5.62 8.32
C ILE A 145 16.13 -7.13 8.31
N LEU A 146 15.60 -7.67 9.40
CA LEU A 146 15.21 -9.08 9.45
C LEU A 146 13.73 -9.24 9.12
N SER A 147 13.44 -10.03 8.08
CA SER A 147 12.08 -10.19 7.60
C SER A 147 11.38 -11.36 8.28
N ILE A 148 10.14 -11.12 8.72
CA ILE A 148 9.15 -12.11 9.09
C ILE A 148 8.42 -12.50 7.80
N ASP A 149 8.45 -13.77 7.44
CA ASP A 149 7.71 -14.27 6.29
C ASP A 149 6.24 -14.51 6.69
N ARG A 150 5.29 -14.13 5.84
CA ARG A 150 3.85 -14.38 6.04
C ARG A 150 3.50 -15.86 6.35
N ARG A 151 4.36 -16.81 5.97
CA ARG A 151 4.20 -18.24 6.27
C ARG A 151 4.72 -18.64 7.65
N ASN A 152 5.40 -17.75 8.36
CA ASN A 152 5.89 -18.02 9.71
C ASN A 152 4.73 -18.17 10.69
N SER A 153 4.95 -19.00 11.70
CA SER A 153 4.14 -19.01 12.91
C SER A 153 4.43 -17.80 13.80
N GLU A 154 3.55 -17.51 14.75
CA GLU A 154 3.78 -16.46 15.76
C GLU A 154 5.10 -16.66 16.52
N ALA A 155 5.41 -17.90 16.91
CA ALA A 155 6.65 -18.23 17.61
C ALA A 155 7.90 -17.91 16.76
N GLU A 156 7.85 -18.19 15.46
CA GLU A 156 8.93 -17.84 14.54
C GLU A 156 9.05 -16.34 14.32
N ALA A 157 7.92 -15.60 14.31
CA ALA A 157 7.95 -14.15 14.25
C ALA A 157 8.64 -13.54 15.49
N PHE A 158 8.34 -14.06 16.69
CA PHE A 158 9.06 -13.67 17.91
C PHE A 158 10.55 -14.02 17.85
N GLU A 159 10.92 -15.18 17.31
CA GLU A 159 12.32 -15.57 17.10
C GLU A 159 13.05 -14.55 16.21
N VAL A 160 12.42 -14.09 15.12
CA VAL A 160 12.99 -13.06 14.23
C VAL A 160 13.17 -11.73 14.96
N VAL A 161 12.16 -11.29 15.74
CA VAL A 161 12.27 -10.05 16.54
C VAL A 161 13.37 -10.16 17.59
N ASP A 162 13.50 -11.31 18.27
CA ASP A 162 14.56 -11.53 19.26
C ASP A 162 15.96 -11.53 18.64
N LEU A 163 16.11 -12.09 17.44
CA LEU A 163 17.35 -11.96 16.67
C LEU A 163 17.62 -10.50 16.30
N ALA A 164 16.62 -9.75 15.86
CA ALA A 164 16.80 -8.35 15.49
C ALA A 164 17.26 -7.50 16.69
N LEU A 165 16.66 -7.72 17.86
CA LEU A 165 17.06 -7.08 19.12
C LEU A 165 18.48 -7.46 19.54
N ARG A 166 18.84 -8.74 19.45
CA ARG A 166 20.16 -9.24 19.82
C ARG A 166 21.28 -8.64 18.96
N TYR A 167 21.01 -8.43 17.67
CA TYR A 167 22.00 -7.97 16.69
C TYR A 167 21.90 -6.49 16.32
N ARG A 168 21.10 -5.71 17.07
CA ARG A 168 20.91 -4.26 16.83
C ARG A 168 22.24 -3.49 16.78
N ASP A 169 23.13 -3.76 17.73
CA ASP A 169 24.41 -3.05 17.86
C ASP A 169 25.45 -3.54 16.84
N ARG A 170 25.10 -4.56 16.05
CA ARG A 170 25.91 -5.11 14.95
C ARG A 170 25.40 -4.73 13.56
N GLY A 171 24.39 -3.87 13.48
CA GLY A 171 23.90 -3.32 12.22
C GLY A 171 22.47 -3.70 11.83
N VAL A 172 21.76 -4.48 12.65
CA VAL A 172 20.32 -4.68 12.46
C VAL A 172 19.56 -3.44 12.92
N VAL A 173 18.65 -2.92 12.11
CA VAL A 173 17.92 -1.66 12.39
C VAL A 173 16.41 -1.81 12.46
N GLY A 174 15.87 -2.95 12.05
CA GLY A 174 14.43 -3.15 12.05
C GLY A 174 13.97 -4.53 11.65
N VAL A 175 12.65 -4.67 11.57
CA VAL A 175 11.95 -5.87 11.09
C VAL A 175 10.98 -5.51 9.97
N ASP A 176 10.78 -6.48 9.07
CA ASP A 176 9.85 -6.39 7.93
C ASP A 176 8.81 -7.51 7.99
N LEU A 177 7.63 -7.31 7.39
CA LEU A 177 6.68 -8.38 7.06
C LEU A 177 6.61 -8.51 5.54
N CYS A 178 7.00 -9.67 5.02
CA CYS A 178 7.13 -9.94 3.58
C CYS A 178 6.60 -11.32 3.19
N GLY A 179 6.92 -11.78 1.98
CA GLY A 179 6.58 -13.10 1.48
C GLY A 179 5.26 -13.11 0.71
N ASP A 180 4.75 -14.30 0.39
CA ASP A 180 3.57 -14.44 -0.47
C ASP A 180 2.33 -13.75 0.15
N PRO A 181 1.79 -12.68 -0.46
CA PRO A 181 0.68 -11.91 0.08
C PRO A 181 -0.62 -12.71 0.16
N THR A 182 -0.69 -13.89 -0.47
CA THR A 182 -1.84 -14.80 -0.40
C THR A 182 -1.77 -15.79 0.77
N LYS A 183 -0.71 -15.74 1.58
CA LYS A 183 -0.47 -16.65 2.71
C LYS A 183 -0.50 -15.91 4.04
N GLY A 184 -0.77 -16.70 5.09
CA GLY A 184 -0.71 -16.24 6.48
C GLY A 184 -1.93 -15.44 6.89
N ASP A 185 -2.27 -15.53 8.18
CA ASP A 185 -3.10 -14.54 8.84
C ASP A 185 -2.16 -13.52 9.49
N VAL A 186 -2.16 -12.28 8.99
CA VAL A 186 -1.24 -11.25 9.48
C VAL A 186 -1.50 -10.88 10.94
N GLU A 187 -2.73 -11.11 11.45
CA GLU A 187 -3.12 -10.78 12.82
C GLU A 187 -2.21 -11.45 13.87
N ILE A 188 -1.72 -12.65 13.58
CA ILE A 188 -0.84 -13.41 14.49
C ILE A 188 0.50 -12.72 14.75
N PHE A 189 0.90 -11.78 13.88
CA PHE A 189 2.17 -11.06 14.01
C PHE A 189 2.05 -9.78 14.86
N ARG A 190 0.84 -9.38 15.24
CA ARG A 190 0.58 -8.15 16.02
C ARG A 190 1.47 -8.03 17.25
N SER A 191 1.55 -9.10 18.04
CA SER A 191 2.31 -9.12 19.29
C SER A 191 3.83 -9.05 19.05
N ALA A 192 4.31 -9.68 17.98
CA ALA A 192 5.73 -9.62 17.60
C ALA A 192 6.12 -8.20 17.16
N PHE A 193 5.30 -7.54 16.34
CA PHE A 193 5.53 -6.15 15.93
C PHE A 193 5.41 -5.17 17.10
N ALA A 194 4.47 -5.39 18.03
CA ALA A 194 4.38 -4.59 19.26
C ALA A 194 5.68 -4.69 20.07
N LYS A 195 6.21 -5.91 20.29
CA LYS A 195 7.49 -6.13 20.97
C LYS A 195 8.65 -5.42 20.25
N ALA A 196 8.72 -5.49 18.93
CA ALA A 196 9.76 -4.80 18.16
C ALA A 196 9.74 -3.28 18.43
N LYS A 197 8.54 -2.69 18.36
CA LYS A 197 8.32 -1.24 18.56
C LYS A 197 8.61 -0.77 19.98
N GLU A 198 8.14 -1.52 20.98
CA GLU A 198 8.38 -1.23 22.40
C GLU A 198 9.87 -1.23 22.75
N ASN A 199 10.68 -1.98 21.99
CA ASN A 199 12.12 -2.07 22.16
C ASN A 199 12.91 -1.18 21.16
N GLY A 200 12.23 -0.30 20.43
CA GLY A 200 12.84 0.71 19.58
C GLY A 200 13.40 0.21 18.25
N LEU A 201 12.98 -0.96 17.76
CA LEU A 201 13.25 -1.37 16.38
C LEU A 201 12.33 -0.62 15.42
N ASN A 202 12.89 -0.22 14.27
CA ASN A 202 12.07 0.28 13.17
C ASN A 202 11.29 -0.87 12.53
N THR A 203 10.15 -0.54 11.93
CA THR A 203 9.24 -1.49 11.32
C THR A 203 8.84 -1.02 9.93
N THR A 204 8.97 -1.92 8.95
CA THR A 204 8.40 -1.76 7.61
C THR A 204 7.52 -2.97 7.31
N ILE A 205 6.54 -2.82 6.43
CA ILE A 205 5.66 -3.94 6.03
C ILE A 205 5.29 -3.83 4.56
N HIS A 206 5.24 -4.96 3.86
CA HIS A 206 4.65 -5.01 2.52
C HIS A 206 3.14 -4.79 2.63
N PHE A 207 2.59 -3.92 1.78
CA PHE A 207 1.24 -3.39 1.96
C PHE A 207 0.47 -3.28 0.64
N ALA A 208 -0.68 -3.97 0.56
CA ALA A 208 -1.58 -3.95 -0.59
C ALA A 208 -0.90 -4.29 -1.94
N GLU A 209 0.01 -5.26 -1.95
CA GLU A 209 0.74 -5.73 -3.13
C GLU A 209 -0.15 -6.36 -4.20
N ALA A 210 -1.20 -7.07 -3.77
CA ALA A 210 -2.14 -7.76 -4.63
C ALA A 210 -3.57 -7.52 -4.15
N HIS A 211 -4.56 -7.73 -5.03
CA HIS A 211 -5.99 -7.64 -4.67
C HIS A 211 -6.37 -8.55 -3.50
N GLN A 212 -5.68 -9.69 -3.35
CA GLN A 212 -5.93 -10.65 -2.28
C GLN A 212 -5.48 -10.12 -0.91
N SER A 213 -4.43 -9.29 -0.88
CA SER A 213 -3.89 -8.66 0.33
C SER A 213 -4.32 -7.20 0.49
N SER A 214 -5.45 -6.82 -0.11
CA SER A 214 -5.97 -5.45 -0.10
C SER A 214 -7.33 -5.30 0.59
N SER A 215 -7.73 -6.28 1.39
CA SER A 215 -8.96 -6.20 2.16
C SER A 215 -8.85 -5.12 3.26
N GLU A 216 -9.91 -4.35 3.49
CA GLU A 216 -9.93 -3.29 4.53
C GLU A 216 -9.52 -3.86 5.90
N ASN A 217 -9.97 -5.07 6.24
CA ASN A 217 -9.62 -5.73 7.51
C ASN A 217 -8.11 -6.00 7.63
N GLU A 218 -7.50 -6.62 6.62
CA GLU A 218 -6.06 -6.91 6.62
C GLU A 218 -5.23 -5.63 6.68
N LEU A 219 -5.57 -4.63 5.85
CA LEU A 219 -4.84 -3.37 5.79
C LEU A 219 -4.96 -2.58 7.11
N LEU A 220 -6.12 -2.56 7.75
CA LEU A 220 -6.29 -1.96 9.08
C LEU A 220 -5.53 -2.73 10.16
N THR A 221 -5.48 -4.07 10.09
CA THR A 221 -4.63 -4.88 10.97
C THR A 221 -3.16 -4.50 10.77
N LEU A 222 -2.66 -4.46 9.55
CA LEU A 222 -1.28 -4.05 9.25
C LEU A 222 -0.98 -2.62 9.75
N LEU A 223 -1.88 -1.66 9.50
CA LEU A 223 -1.72 -0.28 9.99
C LEU A 223 -1.80 -0.15 11.52
N SER A 224 -2.44 -1.11 12.20
CA SER A 224 -2.50 -1.12 13.65
C SER A 224 -1.20 -1.63 14.30
N PHE A 225 -0.28 -2.22 13.53
CA PHE A 225 1.10 -2.45 13.96
C PHE A 225 1.88 -1.14 14.05
N LYS A 226 1.31 -0.06 13.51
CA LYS A 226 1.89 1.29 13.45
C LYS A 226 3.26 1.27 12.72
N PRO A 227 3.37 0.70 11.51
CA PRO A 227 4.64 0.64 10.80
C PRO A 227 5.24 2.04 10.59
N ASP A 228 6.56 2.15 10.55
CA ASP A 228 7.24 3.40 10.20
C ASP A 228 7.15 3.63 8.68
N ARG A 229 7.36 2.56 7.90
CA ARG A 229 7.25 2.55 6.44
C ARG A 229 6.34 1.44 5.93
N ILE A 230 5.79 1.63 4.73
CA ILE A 230 5.01 0.62 4.01
C ILE A 230 5.52 0.49 2.59
N GLY A 231 5.63 -0.75 2.11
CA GLY A 231 6.09 -1.09 0.77
C GLY A 231 4.96 -1.28 -0.23
N HIS A 232 5.26 -0.98 -1.49
CA HIS A 232 4.41 -1.14 -2.68
C HIS A 232 3.22 -0.17 -2.76
N VAL A 233 2.23 -0.30 -1.88
CA VAL A 233 1.00 0.52 -1.84
C VAL A 233 0.25 0.62 -3.18
N ILE A 234 0.03 -0.55 -3.82
CA ILE A 234 -0.57 -0.66 -5.15
C ILE A 234 -2.10 -0.65 -5.08
N HIS A 235 -2.68 -1.66 -4.43
CA HIS A 235 -4.13 -1.91 -4.40
C HIS A 235 -4.80 -1.27 -3.18
N VAL A 236 -4.36 -0.08 -2.77
CA VAL A 236 -4.88 0.57 -1.56
C VAL A 236 -6.28 1.14 -1.81
N PRO A 237 -7.31 0.81 -1.02
CA PRO A 237 -8.63 1.46 -1.07
C PRO A 237 -8.55 2.93 -0.65
N ASP A 238 -9.41 3.79 -1.18
CA ASP A 238 -9.32 5.25 -0.97
C ASP A 238 -9.41 5.66 0.51
N ASP A 239 -10.24 5.00 1.31
CA ASP A 239 -10.34 5.26 2.75
C ASP A 239 -9.08 4.87 3.52
N ILE A 240 -8.35 3.85 3.06
CA ILE A 240 -7.04 3.49 3.61
C ILE A 240 -5.96 4.48 3.15
N LYS A 241 -6.05 5.03 1.93
CA LYS A 241 -5.13 6.08 1.46
C LYS A 241 -5.21 7.31 2.37
N GLU A 242 -6.41 7.73 2.76
CA GLU A 242 -6.58 8.86 3.70
C GLU A 242 -5.84 8.63 5.01
N VAL A 243 -5.92 7.42 5.58
CA VAL A 243 -5.20 7.05 6.83
C VAL A 243 -3.68 7.12 6.64
N ILE A 244 -3.16 6.64 5.50
CA ILE A 244 -1.73 6.70 5.17
C ILE A 244 -1.26 8.15 5.07
N ILE A 245 -2.05 9.00 4.42
CA ILE A 245 -1.75 10.41 4.19
C ILE A 245 -1.79 11.21 5.50
N GLU A 246 -2.81 11.00 6.32
CA GLU A 246 -2.97 11.66 7.62
C GLU A 246 -1.80 11.31 8.56
N ARG A 247 -1.36 10.04 8.55
CA ARG A 247 -0.22 9.57 9.35
C ARG A 247 1.14 9.92 8.76
N LYS A 248 1.21 10.40 7.52
CA LYS A 248 2.45 10.72 6.79
C LYS A 248 3.46 9.56 6.79
N LEU A 249 2.98 8.33 6.53
CA LEU A 249 3.83 7.14 6.48
C LEU A 249 4.85 7.23 5.35
N GLY A 250 6.05 6.67 5.58
CA GLY A 250 7.08 6.53 4.54
C GLY A 250 6.70 5.43 3.54
N LEU A 251 6.83 5.70 2.25
CA LEU A 251 6.41 4.81 1.17
C LEU A 251 7.61 4.30 0.39
N GLU A 252 7.78 2.99 0.33
CA GLU A 252 8.81 2.30 -0.47
C GLU A 252 8.19 1.88 -1.81
N LEU A 253 8.50 2.61 -2.89
CA LEU A 253 7.89 2.42 -4.20
C LEU A 253 8.83 1.66 -5.15
N CYS A 254 8.37 0.50 -5.62
CA CYS A 254 9.14 -0.46 -6.41
C CYS A 254 8.60 -0.56 -7.85
N LEU A 255 8.94 0.40 -8.72
CA LEU A 255 8.28 0.59 -10.01
C LEU A 255 8.42 -0.61 -10.94
N SER A 256 9.66 -1.03 -11.20
CA SER A 256 9.94 -2.12 -12.11
C SER A 256 9.36 -3.44 -11.62
N CYS A 257 9.41 -3.69 -10.30
CA CYS A 257 8.76 -4.85 -9.70
C CYS A 257 7.25 -4.82 -9.99
N ASN A 258 6.58 -3.73 -9.62
CA ASN A 258 5.14 -3.58 -9.75
C ASN A 258 4.66 -3.80 -11.20
N VAL A 259 5.39 -3.27 -12.18
CA VAL A 259 5.04 -3.36 -13.61
C VAL A 259 5.44 -4.70 -14.22
N LYS A 260 6.69 -5.15 -14.04
CA LYS A 260 7.21 -6.37 -14.69
C LYS A 260 6.55 -7.63 -14.15
N PHE A 261 6.19 -7.68 -12.87
CA PHE A 261 5.42 -8.79 -12.28
C PHE A 261 3.91 -8.64 -12.42
N LYS A 262 3.43 -7.63 -13.17
CA LYS A 262 2.00 -7.38 -13.42
C LYS A 262 1.18 -7.24 -12.13
N MET A 263 1.78 -6.63 -11.11
CA MET A 263 1.08 -6.31 -9.86
C MET A 263 0.16 -5.10 -10.08
N THR A 264 0.49 -4.23 -11.03
CA THR A 264 -0.42 -3.23 -11.60
C THR A 264 -0.98 -3.69 -12.96
N SER A 265 -2.15 -3.19 -13.33
CA SER A 265 -2.78 -3.45 -14.63
C SER A 265 -2.22 -2.57 -15.77
N GLY A 266 -1.43 -1.54 -15.44
CA GLY A 266 -0.92 -0.56 -16.39
C GLY A 266 0.58 -0.66 -16.68
N SER A 267 1.05 0.26 -17.50
CA SER A 267 2.46 0.47 -17.83
C SER A 267 3.20 1.27 -16.74
N PHE A 268 4.50 1.55 -16.96
CA PHE A 268 5.25 2.46 -16.09
C PHE A 268 4.59 3.85 -15.93
N ALA A 269 3.94 4.37 -16.97
CA ALA A 269 3.25 5.66 -16.92
C ALA A 269 1.96 5.63 -16.07
N ASP A 270 1.40 4.45 -15.85
CA ASP A 270 0.19 4.24 -15.05
C ASP A 270 0.52 3.94 -13.57
N HIS A 271 1.80 3.90 -13.21
CA HIS A 271 2.21 3.61 -11.84
C HIS A 271 1.74 4.70 -10.88
N HIS A 272 1.29 4.31 -9.68
CA HIS A 272 0.73 5.20 -8.64
C HIS A 272 1.74 6.19 -8.03
N PHE A 273 2.93 6.32 -8.61
CA PHE A 273 3.98 7.21 -8.12
C PHE A 273 3.52 8.66 -8.08
N MET A 274 2.94 9.19 -9.17
CA MET A 274 2.51 10.59 -9.20
C MET A 274 1.36 10.88 -8.24
N TYR A 275 0.49 9.90 -8.01
CA TYR A 275 -0.55 10.01 -7.00
C TYR A 275 0.07 10.24 -5.62
N TRP A 276 0.93 9.32 -5.17
CA TRP A 276 1.54 9.41 -3.85
C TRP A 276 2.47 10.62 -3.71
N LYS A 277 3.18 11.00 -4.78
CA LYS A 277 3.99 12.23 -4.79
C LYS A 277 3.14 13.47 -4.48
N GLY A 278 1.90 13.52 -4.99
CA GLY A 278 0.97 14.62 -4.75
C GLY A 278 0.41 14.72 -3.33
N THR A 279 0.55 13.68 -2.50
CA THR A 279 -0.02 13.67 -1.13
C THR A 279 0.91 14.26 -0.07
N GLY A 280 2.18 14.45 -0.43
CA GLY A 280 3.24 14.87 0.51
C GLY A 280 3.58 13.81 1.56
N CYS A 281 3.32 12.52 1.31
CA CYS A 281 3.95 11.44 2.06
C CYS A 281 5.44 11.35 1.68
N PRO A 282 6.34 11.01 2.62
CA PRO A 282 7.73 10.69 2.28
C PRO A 282 7.78 9.48 1.35
N ILE A 283 8.49 9.59 0.22
CA ILE A 283 8.62 8.52 -0.77
C ILE A 283 10.10 8.22 -0.99
N THR A 284 10.42 6.94 -1.07
CA THR A 284 11.68 6.45 -1.62
C THR A 284 11.39 5.55 -2.83
N LEU A 285 12.26 5.64 -3.83
CA LEU A 285 12.31 4.66 -4.91
C LEU A 285 13.19 3.50 -4.45
N CYS A 286 12.78 2.27 -4.75
CA CYS A 286 13.49 1.06 -4.33
C CYS A 286 13.48 0.01 -5.43
N THR A 287 14.44 -0.91 -5.39
CA THR A 287 14.54 -1.97 -6.41
C THR A 287 13.68 -3.20 -6.14
N ASP A 288 13.38 -3.49 -4.87
CA ASP A 288 12.81 -4.75 -4.40
C ASP A 288 13.75 -5.95 -4.63
N ASP A 289 13.66 -6.61 -5.78
CA ASP A 289 14.44 -7.79 -6.15
C ASP A 289 15.25 -7.53 -7.43
N VAL A 290 16.26 -6.65 -7.35
CA VAL A 290 17.04 -6.18 -8.52
C VAL A 290 17.62 -7.31 -9.38
N GLY A 291 18.02 -8.42 -8.77
CA GLY A 291 18.60 -9.58 -9.47
C GLY A 291 17.57 -10.34 -10.29
N VAL A 292 16.33 -10.44 -9.81
CA VAL A 292 15.22 -11.11 -10.52
C VAL A 292 14.55 -10.16 -11.51
N VAL A 293 14.29 -8.92 -11.10
CA VAL A 293 13.59 -7.90 -11.89
C VAL A 293 14.48 -7.33 -12.99
N GLY A 294 15.81 -7.32 -12.78
CA GLY A 294 16.79 -6.77 -13.71
C GLY A 294 16.64 -5.26 -13.87
N SER A 295 16.42 -4.54 -12.77
CA SER A 295 16.31 -3.08 -12.77
C SER A 295 17.05 -2.49 -11.58
N THR A 296 18.17 -1.82 -11.86
CA THR A 296 18.99 -1.14 -10.84
C THR A 296 18.28 0.07 -10.26
N LEU A 297 18.72 0.56 -9.11
CA LEU A 297 18.11 1.75 -8.51
C LEU A 297 18.28 2.96 -9.42
N SER A 298 19.43 3.10 -10.09
CA SER A 298 19.61 4.12 -11.13
C SER A 298 18.59 4.02 -12.26
N ASN A 299 18.20 2.82 -12.66
CA ASN A 299 17.14 2.62 -13.65
C ASN A 299 15.76 2.98 -13.11
N GLU A 300 15.45 2.71 -11.83
CA GLU A 300 14.18 3.16 -11.21
C GLU A 300 14.05 4.70 -11.27
N TYR A 301 15.14 5.42 -10.98
CA TYR A 301 15.16 6.88 -11.12
C TYR A 301 15.02 7.33 -12.58
N ALA A 302 15.66 6.63 -13.53
CA ALA A 302 15.55 6.93 -14.95
C ALA A 302 14.12 6.73 -15.47
N LEU A 303 13.46 5.62 -15.07
CA LEU A 303 12.07 5.31 -15.42
C LEU A 303 11.10 6.38 -14.90
N ILE A 304 11.32 6.86 -13.68
CA ILE A 304 10.53 7.96 -13.13
C ILE A 304 10.70 9.23 -13.96
N ALA A 305 11.92 9.57 -14.34
CA ALA A 305 12.20 10.75 -15.17
C ALA A 305 11.56 10.63 -16.56
N GLU A 306 11.66 9.45 -17.18
CA GLU A 306 11.10 9.15 -18.50
C GLU A 306 9.57 9.22 -18.50
N HIS A 307 8.91 8.52 -17.57
CA HIS A 307 7.47 8.30 -17.63
C HIS A 307 6.64 9.39 -16.94
N PHE A 308 7.23 10.16 -16.03
CA PHE A 308 6.52 11.21 -15.28
C PHE A 308 7.03 12.62 -15.57
N GLY A 309 7.83 12.80 -16.63
CA GLY A 309 8.18 14.10 -17.18
C GLY A 309 9.00 14.98 -16.25
N LEU A 310 9.78 14.38 -15.34
CA LEU A 310 10.71 15.14 -14.49
C LEU A 310 11.87 15.60 -15.37
N LYS A 311 11.97 16.91 -15.60
CA LYS A 311 12.93 17.45 -16.57
C LYS A 311 14.38 17.21 -16.09
N PRO A 312 15.36 16.95 -16.98
CA PRO A 312 16.76 16.70 -16.60
C PRO A 312 17.43 17.79 -15.75
N ASN A 313 16.97 19.04 -15.85
CA ASN A 313 17.40 20.18 -15.06
C ASN A 313 16.66 20.31 -13.72
N GLU A 314 15.56 19.59 -13.55
CA GLU A 314 14.88 19.36 -12.27
C GLU A 314 15.37 18.06 -11.62
N SER A 315 15.92 17.08 -12.37
CA SER A 315 16.30 15.77 -11.85
C SER A 315 17.43 15.77 -10.79
N PRO A 316 18.51 16.57 -10.88
CA PRO A 316 19.47 16.70 -9.78
C PRO A 316 18.90 17.42 -8.56
N ALA A 317 17.93 18.32 -8.75
CA ALA A 317 17.21 18.98 -7.65
C ALA A 317 16.19 18.02 -7.02
N TYR A 318 15.55 17.18 -7.83
CA TYR A 318 14.57 16.18 -7.43
C TYR A 318 15.20 14.97 -6.74
N ALA A 319 16.35 14.50 -7.23
CA ALA A 319 17.12 13.49 -6.52
C ALA A 319 17.72 14.06 -5.23
N ARG A 320 18.14 15.33 -5.23
CA ARG A 320 18.47 16.03 -3.98
C ARG A 320 17.26 16.20 -3.06
N GLU A 321 16.06 16.39 -3.60
CA GLU A 321 14.80 16.51 -2.84
C GLU A 321 14.36 15.17 -2.26
N ILE A 322 14.43 14.07 -3.02
CA ILE A 322 14.21 12.71 -2.52
C ILE A 322 15.25 12.41 -1.44
N VAL A 323 16.54 12.59 -1.72
CA VAL A 323 17.62 12.34 -0.76
C VAL A 323 17.51 13.27 0.46
N SER A 324 17.05 14.51 0.31
CA SER A 324 16.86 15.46 1.42
C SER A 324 15.65 15.13 2.28
N HIS A 325 14.49 14.79 1.68
CA HIS A 325 13.32 14.33 2.41
C HIS A 325 13.60 13.01 3.13
N LEU A 326 14.33 12.09 2.50
CA LEU A 326 14.75 10.84 3.12
C LEU A 326 15.83 11.06 4.18
N ALA A 327 16.76 12.00 4.00
CA ALA A 327 17.75 12.34 5.02
C ALA A 327 17.09 12.97 6.25
N ILE A 328 16.05 13.79 6.07
CA ILE A 328 15.23 14.31 7.17
C ILE A 328 14.47 13.17 7.85
N TYR A 329 13.85 12.28 7.06
CA TYR A 329 13.10 11.14 7.56
C TYR A 329 13.99 10.11 8.29
N LEU A 330 15.18 9.81 7.77
CA LEU A 330 16.18 8.96 8.39
C LEU A 330 16.84 9.63 9.60
N LYS A 331 17.00 10.96 9.63
CA LYS A 331 17.41 11.72 10.84
C LYS A 331 16.33 11.71 11.92
N LEU A 332 15.05 11.60 11.55
CA LEU A 332 13.93 11.46 12.47
C LEU A 332 13.80 10.04 13.02
N LEU A 333 14.16 9.02 12.22
CA LEU A 333 14.19 7.60 12.64
C LEU A 333 15.49 7.22 13.38
N HIS A 334 16.62 7.83 13.03
CA HIS A 334 17.91 7.60 13.65
C HIS A 334 18.37 8.85 14.40
N THR A 335 18.33 8.79 15.73
CA THR A 335 19.09 9.74 16.54
C THR A 335 20.58 9.54 16.23
N THR A 336 21.13 10.40 15.35
CA THR A 336 22.55 10.65 15.01
C THR A 336 23.09 10.04 13.68
N PHE A 337 23.79 10.89 12.87
CA PHE A 337 24.82 10.63 11.82
C PHE A 337 24.33 10.66 10.33
N ILE A 338 24.89 11.37 9.31
CA ILE A 338 25.93 12.41 9.08
C ILE A 338 25.42 13.32 7.92
N MET A 339 25.64 14.64 7.99
CA MET A 339 25.94 15.43 6.78
C MET A 339 27.18 16.27 7.07
N SER A 340 28.34 15.80 6.64
CA SER A 340 29.63 16.49 6.79
C SER A 340 30.45 16.48 5.50
N THR A 341 29.93 15.97 4.39
CA THR A 341 30.72 15.83 3.15
C THR A 341 30.08 16.44 1.92
N ALA A 342 29.02 17.26 2.05
CA ALA A 342 28.41 17.95 0.91
C ALA A 342 28.39 19.48 1.03
N GLU A 343 28.90 20.06 2.12
CA GLU A 343 28.97 21.51 2.32
C GLU A 343 30.40 21.93 2.65
N GLU A 344 31.29 21.88 1.67
CA GLU A 344 32.44 22.79 1.67
C GLU A 344 32.29 23.77 0.51
N LYS A 345 32.02 25.01 0.89
CA LYS A 345 31.90 26.17 0.00
C LYS A 345 33.20 26.34 -0.76
N VAL A 346 33.13 26.28 -2.09
CA VAL A 346 34.17 26.85 -2.94
C VAL A 346 33.99 28.36 -2.92
N ASP A 347 34.63 29.02 -1.97
CA ASP A 347 34.82 30.48 -2.00
C ASP A 347 35.86 30.79 -3.08
N ILE A 348 35.40 31.29 -4.22
CA ILE A 348 36.25 31.89 -5.25
C ILE A 348 36.57 33.31 -4.79
N ALA A 349 37.81 33.55 -4.36
CA ALA A 349 38.39 34.88 -4.22
C ALA A 349 39.40 35.15 -5.36
N PRO A 350 39.51 36.41 -5.83
CA PRO A 350 40.05 36.74 -7.14
C PRO A 350 41.58 36.84 -7.17
N GLU A 351 42.09 36.78 -8.40
CA GLU A 351 43.47 36.87 -8.87
C GLU A 351 44.49 37.64 -8.01
N ALA A 352 45.67 37.03 -7.84
CA ALA A 352 46.92 37.73 -7.64
C ALA A 352 48.00 37.15 -8.57
N VAL A 353 48.50 38.05 -9.42
CA VAL A 353 49.62 37.90 -10.36
C VAL A 353 50.93 37.72 -9.58
N VAL A 354 51.85 36.86 -10.05
CA VAL A 354 53.29 37.15 -10.30
C VAL A 354 54.17 35.87 -10.41
N SER A 355 54.77 35.76 -11.61
CA SER A 355 56.12 35.29 -12.01
C SER A 355 56.65 33.86 -11.81
N THR A 356 56.90 33.23 -12.97
CA THR A 356 58.14 32.55 -13.44
C THR A 356 58.80 31.47 -12.59
N GLU A 357 58.89 30.25 -13.14
CA GLU A 357 60.17 29.68 -13.60
C GLU A 357 59.95 28.46 -14.52
N GLU A 358 60.71 28.41 -15.62
CA GLU A 358 60.78 27.31 -16.58
C GLU A 358 61.56 26.12 -16.01
N LYS A 359 61.11 24.89 -16.28
CA LYS A 359 62.05 23.81 -16.62
C LYS A 359 61.49 22.72 -17.55
N LYS A 360 62.05 22.78 -18.74
CA LYS A 360 62.12 21.91 -19.92
C LYS A 360 62.15 20.38 -19.70
N THR A 361 61.49 19.69 -20.67
CA THR A 361 61.81 18.40 -21.35
C THR A 361 61.65 17.10 -20.53
N VAL A 362 61.11 15.98 -21.04
CA VAL A 362 61.41 15.23 -22.28
C VAL A 362 60.24 14.26 -22.62
N GLU A 363 59.83 14.18 -23.89
CA GLU A 363 59.05 13.06 -24.47
C GLU A 363 59.93 11.82 -24.72
N PRO A 364 59.34 10.63 -24.86
CA PRO A 364 59.42 10.05 -26.20
C PRO A 364 58.11 9.45 -26.72
N THR A 365 57.98 9.67 -28.02
CA THR A 365 57.08 9.13 -29.05
C THR A 365 57.23 7.63 -29.35
N ALA A 366 56.23 7.16 -30.11
CA ALA A 366 56.18 6.00 -31.03
C ALA A 366 55.60 4.71 -30.42
N GLU A 367 54.72 3.95 -31.08
CA GLU A 367 54.39 3.88 -32.51
C GLU A 367 53.04 3.15 -32.70
N ALA A 368 52.38 3.45 -33.81
CA ALA A 368 51.12 2.88 -34.24
C ALA A 368 51.33 1.59 -35.06
N THR A 369 50.34 0.69 -35.03
CA THR A 369 50.12 -0.27 -36.12
C THR A 369 48.63 -0.39 -36.43
N THR A 370 48.29 0.09 -37.62
CA THR A 370 47.02 -0.08 -38.34
C THR A 370 46.96 -1.44 -39.04
N THR A 371 45.78 -2.05 -39.11
CA THR A 371 45.37 -2.91 -40.23
C THR A 371 43.90 -2.67 -40.55
N GLU A 372 43.66 -2.12 -41.75
CA GLU A 372 42.38 -2.08 -42.45
C GLU A 372 42.06 -3.44 -43.07
N THR A 373 40.76 -3.76 -43.22
CA THR A 373 40.24 -4.34 -44.47
C THR A 373 38.75 -4.02 -44.67
N LYS A 374 38.44 -3.53 -45.88
CA LYS A 374 37.14 -3.39 -46.58
C LYS A 374 36.25 -4.64 -46.41
N GLY A 375 34.91 -4.63 -46.43
CA GLY A 375 33.94 -3.74 -47.06
C GLY A 375 33.13 -4.57 -48.07
N GLU A 376 31.82 -4.74 -47.88
CA GLU A 376 30.83 -4.96 -48.97
C GLU A 376 29.37 -4.98 -48.43
N THR A 377 28.54 -4.12 -49.01
CA THR A 377 27.07 -4.11 -49.00
C THR A 377 26.48 -5.21 -49.89
N PRO A 378 25.19 -5.55 -49.72
CA PRO A 378 24.25 -5.12 -50.76
C PRO A 378 22.89 -4.60 -50.25
N THR A 379 22.42 -3.57 -50.94
CA THR A 379 21.04 -3.03 -50.98
C THR A 379 20.11 -3.89 -51.85
N VAL A 380 18.86 -4.11 -51.42
CA VAL A 380 17.53 -3.95 -52.09
C VAL A 380 16.49 -4.78 -51.27
N ALA A 381 15.21 -4.46 -51.10
CA ALA A 381 14.28 -3.53 -51.73
C ALA A 381 13.13 -3.19 -50.76
N ALA A 382 12.51 -2.04 -50.97
CA ALA A 382 11.22 -1.66 -50.42
C ALA A 382 10.07 -2.43 -51.10
N SER A 383 9.01 -2.71 -50.35
CA SER A 383 7.66 -2.86 -50.92
C SER A 383 6.64 -2.20 -50.02
N SER A 384 6.01 -1.17 -50.59
CA SER A 384 4.77 -0.53 -50.19
C SER A 384 3.58 -1.49 -50.23
N VAL A 385 2.65 -1.36 -49.29
CA VAL A 385 1.22 -1.49 -49.58
C VAL A 385 0.52 -0.30 -48.94
N VAL A 386 -0.07 0.51 -49.81
CA VAL A 386 -1.06 1.53 -49.51
C VAL A 386 -2.40 0.90 -49.88
N GLU A 387 -3.38 0.90 -48.99
CA GLU A 387 -4.77 0.99 -49.42
C GLU A 387 -5.55 1.86 -48.44
N SER A 388 -6.03 2.96 -49.02
CA SER A 388 -6.91 3.98 -48.49
C SER A 388 -8.37 3.54 -48.58
N ALA A 389 -9.23 3.94 -47.63
CA ALA A 389 -10.45 4.71 -47.95
C ALA A 389 -11.33 5.03 -46.72
N THR A 390 -11.20 6.28 -46.26
CA THR A 390 -12.26 7.30 -46.12
C THR A 390 -13.50 7.14 -45.22
N GLY A 391 -13.71 8.19 -44.42
CA GLY A 391 -15.00 8.81 -44.04
C GLY A 391 -15.68 8.22 -42.80
N ALA A 392 -16.24 8.97 -41.85
CA ALA A 392 -16.59 10.38 -41.77
C ALA A 392 -16.77 10.79 -40.30
N ALA A 393 -16.57 12.08 -40.02
CA ALA A 393 -16.93 12.70 -38.75
C ALA A 393 -18.30 13.40 -38.84
N SER A 394 -19.01 13.37 -37.70
CA SER A 394 -20.05 14.31 -37.23
C SER A 394 -21.53 14.07 -37.58
N THR A 395 -22.36 14.43 -36.59
CA THR A 395 -23.84 14.46 -36.49
C THR A 395 -24.53 13.10 -36.31
N ALA A 396 -25.45 12.86 -35.36
CA ALA A 396 -26.27 13.78 -34.58
C ALA A 396 -26.73 13.15 -33.25
N ALA A 397 -26.86 14.00 -32.23
CA ALA A 397 -27.74 13.78 -31.09
C ALA A 397 -29.19 13.64 -31.58
N SER A 398 -29.88 12.57 -31.15
CA SER A 398 -31.34 12.47 -30.90
C SER A 398 -31.81 11.01 -31.03
N THR A 399 -31.57 10.18 -30.00
CA THR A 399 -32.35 8.95 -29.77
C THR A 399 -32.17 8.44 -28.33
N VAL A 400 -32.56 9.26 -27.36
CA VAL A 400 -32.74 8.82 -25.96
C VAL A 400 -34.10 9.33 -25.48
N THR A 401 -35.20 8.88 -26.09
CA THR A 401 -36.55 9.19 -25.58
C THR A 401 -37.65 8.20 -26.00
N ALA A 402 -37.33 6.90 -26.15
CA ALA A 402 -38.35 5.90 -26.49
C ALA A 402 -38.17 4.50 -25.86
N ALA A 403 -37.35 4.38 -24.81
CA ALA A 403 -37.12 3.10 -24.12
C ALA A 403 -37.32 3.17 -22.59
N ALA A 404 -38.10 4.14 -22.10
CA ALA A 404 -38.25 4.40 -20.66
C ALA A 404 -39.61 3.97 -20.05
N THR A 405 -40.50 3.32 -20.80
CA THR A 405 -41.89 3.07 -20.34
C THR A 405 -42.27 1.59 -20.15
N ASN A 406 -41.35 0.63 -20.29
CA ASN A 406 -41.69 -0.80 -20.19
C ASN A 406 -40.81 -1.63 -19.23
N MET A 407 -40.20 -1.01 -18.22
CA MET A 407 -39.32 -1.69 -17.24
C MET A 407 -39.73 -1.40 -15.79
N GLN A 408 -41.03 -1.37 -15.48
CA GLN A 408 -41.51 -1.13 -14.10
C GLN A 408 -41.93 -2.38 -13.32
N ASP A 409 -42.11 -3.55 -13.94
CA ASP A 409 -42.71 -4.70 -13.25
C ASP A 409 -41.77 -5.90 -12.96
N SER A 410 -40.49 -5.87 -13.37
CA SER A 410 -39.60 -7.05 -13.25
C SER A 410 -38.47 -6.96 -12.21
N VAL A 411 -38.37 -5.87 -11.42
CA VAL A 411 -37.27 -5.67 -10.44
C VAL A 411 -37.69 -6.02 -9.00
N PHE A 412 -38.95 -6.38 -8.76
CA PHE A 412 -39.51 -6.54 -7.40
C PHE A 412 -39.67 -8.00 -6.91
N SER A 413 -39.13 -9.02 -7.57
CA SER A 413 -39.34 -10.42 -7.17
C SER A 413 -38.07 -11.27 -7.12
N MET A 414 -37.22 -11.09 -6.10
CA MET A 414 -36.21 -12.09 -5.70
C MET A 414 -35.87 -12.05 -4.19
N PHE A 415 -36.89 -12.12 -3.32
CA PHE A 415 -36.71 -12.65 -1.96
C PHE A 415 -37.41 -14.01 -1.89
N GLY A 416 -36.78 -15.01 -2.52
CA GLY A 416 -37.34 -16.36 -2.66
C GLY A 416 -37.27 -17.15 -1.38
N GLY A 417 -38.39 -17.19 -0.65
CA GLY A 417 -38.76 -18.38 0.11
C GLY A 417 -39.04 -19.54 -0.85
N GLY A 418 -38.38 -20.67 -0.62
CA GLY A 418 -38.64 -21.93 -1.34
C GLY A 418 -39.90 -22.62 -0.86
N ALA A 419 -40.60 -23.29 -1.78
CA ALA A 419 -41.85 -23.99 -1.55
C ALA A 419 -41.71 -25.29 -0.71
N LYS A 420 -42.81 -25.61 -0.01
CA LYS A 420 -43.03 -26.69 0.96
C LYS A 420 -42.63 -28.11 0.48
N LYS A 421 -42.03 -28.88 1.40
CA LYS A 421 -42.23 -30.33 1.54
C LYS A 421 -42.77 -30.63 2.94
N GLU A 422 -43.71 -31.57 2.99
CA GLU A 422 -44.51 -31.95 4.16
C GLU A 422 -43.72 -32.64 5.29
N LYS A 423 -44.34 -32.57 6.47
CA LYS A 423 -43.90 -32.93 7.83
C LYS A 423 -43.46 -34.38 8.02
N VAL A 424 -42.46 -34.55 8.89
CA VAL A 424 -42.53 -35.46 10.05
C VAL A 424 -42.03 -34.67 11.27
N GLU A 425 -42.87 -34.60 12.31
CA GLU A 425 -42.66 -34.00 13.63
C GLU A 425 -41.69 -34.91 14.44
N ASP A 426 -40.83 -34.43 15.35
CA ASP A 426 -41.21 -33.82 16.62
C ASP A 426 -40.03 -33.18 17.39
N GLU A 427 -40.41 -32.15 18.14
CA GLU A 427 -39.92 -31.67 19.45
C GLU A 427 -38.51 -31.04 19.64
N ASP A 428 -38.55 -29.70 19.65
CA ASP A 428 -38.05 -28.78 20.68
C ASP A 428 -36.55 -28.73 20.98
N ARG A 429 -35.86 -27.79 20.31
CA ARG A 429 -34.64 -27.15 20.83
C ARG A 429 -34.69 -25.65 20.57
N GLY A 430 -35.04 -24.93 21.64
CA GLY A 430 -34.94 -23.48 21.72
C GLY A 430 -33.52 -22.98 21.45
N ASP A 431 -33.48 -21.93 20.63
CA ASP A 431 -32.37 -21.04 20.40
C ASP A 431 -32.06 -20.29 21.71
N ASN A 432 -30.83 -20.41 22.22
CA ASN A 432 -30.34 -19.54 23.27
C ASN A 432 -28.97 -18.97 22.91
N SER A 433 -29.03 -17.78 22.31
CA SER A 433 -28.01 -16.73 22.36
C SER A 433 -27.57 -16.49 23.82
N GLY A 434 -26.56 -17.23 24.26
CA GLY A 434 -25.96 -17.10 25.60
C GLY A 434 -24.81 -16.11 25.61
N SER A 435 -25.07 -14.94 26.19
CA SER A 435 -24.06 -13.99 26.64
C SER A 435 -23.16 -14.62 27.72
N ALA A 436 -21.85 -14.39 27.62
CA ALA A 436 -20.85 -14.86 28.57
C ALA A 436 -21.01 -14.15 29.93
N LYS A 437 -21.91 -14.65 30.78
CA LYS A 437 -21.96 -14.31 32.21
C LYS A 437 -22.61 -15.39 33.08
N ALA A 438 -22.45 -16.67 32.73
CA ALA A 438 -22.96 -17.78 33.52
C ALA A 438 -22.07 -19.02 33.43
N GLN A 439 -20.77 -18.87 33.72
CA GLN A 439 -19.86 -19.99 34.06
C GLN A 439 -18.82 -19.48 35.06
N LYS A 440 -19.27 -19.06 36.24
CA LYS A 440 -18.39 -18.91 37.41
C LYS A 440 -19.17 -19.04 38.70
N GLU A 441 -19.94 -20.13 38.82
CA GLU A 441 -20.62 -20.52 40.07
C GLU A 441 -21.09 -21.97 39.92
N ALA A 442 -20.21 -22.93 40.25
CA ALA A 442 -20.53 -24.31 40.69
C ALA A 442 -19.26 -25.19 40.65
N ALA A 443 -18.37 -25.02 41.62
CA ALA A 443 -17.46 -26.06 42.12
C ALA A 443 -16.74 -25.55 43.38
N ALA A 444 -17.50 -25.37 44.46
CA ALA A 444 -16.97 -25.26 45.81
C ALA A 444 -17.29 -26.58 46.52
N GLY A 445 -16.24 -27.31 46.93
CA GLY A 445 -16.33 -28.61 47.61
C GLY A 445 -14.97 -29.06 48.13
N GLU A 446 -14.59 -28.44 49.26
CA GLU A 446 -13.71 -28.90 50.36
C GLU A 446 -12.58 -29.92 50.12
N ASN A 447 -11.33 -29.48 50.34
CA ASN A 447 -10.37 -30.16 51.23
C ASN A 447 -9.30 -29.15 51.71
N PRO A 448 -8.92 -29.11 53.00
CA PRO A 448 -7.98 -28.14 53.55
C PRO A 448 -6.53 -28.65 53.52
N GLU A 449 -5.58 -27.71 53.61
CA GLU A 449 -4.10 -27.88 53.72
C GLU A 449 -3.30 -27.78 52.40
N ASP A 450 -3.01 -26.54 52.00
CA ASP A 450 -1.67 -26.11 51.54
C ASP A 450 -1.68 -24.57 51.35
N GLU A 451 -1.21 -23.82 52.36
CA GLU A 451 -0.99 -22.37 52.24
C GLU A 451 0.43 -22.11 51.70
N ALA A 452 0.52 -21.59 50.47
CA ALA A 452 1.70 -20.90 49.95
C ALA A 452 1.46 -19.37 50.05
N PRO A 453 2.46 -18.57 50.46
CA PRO A 453 2.25 -17.15 50.73
C PRO A 453 1.90 -16.36 49.45
N GLU A 454 0.86 -15.53 49.53
CA GLU A 454 0.47 -14.56 48.51
C GLU A 454 1.61 -13.55 48.27
N SER A 455 1.99 -13.37 46.99
CA SER A 455 2.91 -12.30 46.58
C SER A 455 2.18 -10.96 46.55
N GLU A 456 2.80 -9.93 47.11
CA GLU A 456 2.29 -8.56 47.24
C GLU A 456 1.77 -7.98 45.92
N ASP A 457 0.56 -7.44 45.98
CA ASP A 457 -0.18 -6.84 44.85
C ASP A 457 0.43 -5.47 44.50
N VAL A 458 1.26 -5.41 43.46
CA VAL A 458 1.90 -4.16 43.03
C VAL A 458 0.92 -3.34 42.19
N HIS A 459 0.30 -2.35 42.84
CA HIS A 459 -0.56 -1.35 42.20
C HIS A 459 0.28 -0.25 41.53
N PHE A 460 0.10 -0.05 40.22
CA PHE A 460 0.69 1.07 39.47
C PHE A 460 -0.40 2.06 39.05
N GLU A 461 -0.26 3.33 39.45
CA GLU A 461 -1.08 4.42 38.92
C GLU A 461 -0.60 4.82 37.51
N PRO A 462 -1.51 4.98 36.53
CA PRO A 462 -1.12 5.39 35.18
C PRO A 462 -0.68 6.86 35.14
N VAL A 463 0.57 7.10 34.76
CA VAL A 463 1.23 8.42 34.71
C VAL A 463 0.90 9.19 33.42
N ILE A 464 -0.27 8.98 32.81
CA ILE A 464 -0.70 9.78 31.66
C ILE A 464 -2.15 10.17 31.83
N HIS A 465 -2.35 11.43 32.21
CA HIS A 465 -3.63 12.11 32.08
C HIS A 465 -3.81 12.42 30.58
N LEU A 466 -4.79 11.77 29.94
CA LEU A 466 -5.24 12.13 28.60
C LEU A 466 -5.82 13.54 28.64
N THR A 467 -5.00 14.54 28.37
CA THR A 467 -5.49 15.88 28.06
C THR A 467 -6.09 15.91 26.67
N ASP A 468 -7.26 16.55 26.64
CA ASP A 468 -8.07 17.04 25.53
C ASP A 468 -8.87 16.00 24.74
N LYS A 469 -10.14 15.88 25.16
CA LYS A 469 -11.24 15.44 24.29
C LYS A 469 -11.21 16.31 23.02
N VAL A 470 -10.72 15.75 21.92
CA VAL A 470 -10.90 16.34 20.60
C VAL A 470 -12.41 16.47 20.38
N GLU A 471 -12.90 17.72 20.30
CA GLU A 471 -14.29 17.98 19.94
C GLU A 471 -14.52 17.53 18.49
N VAL A 472 -15.14 16.35 18.34
CA VAL A 472 -15.54 15.82 17.04
C VAL A 472 -16.73 16.62 16.54
N LYS A 473 -16.50 17.52 15.58
CA LYS A 473 -17.57 18.20 14.83
C LYS A 473 -18.14 17.23 13.80
N THR A 474 -19.43 16.90 13.92
CA THR A 474 -20.13 15.92 13.07
C THR A 474 -20.71 16.56 11.80
N GLY A 475 -20.73 17.90 11.72
CA GLY A 475 -21.41 18.64 10.64
C GLY A 475 -22.94 18.54 10.73
N GLU A 476 -23.46 18.07 11.87
CA GLU A 476 -24.88 17.90 12.17
C GLU A 476 -25.33 18.88 13.28
N GLU A 477 -24.46 19.79 13.74
CA GLU A 477 -24.70 20.66 14.90
C GLU A 477 -25.82 21.69 14.66
N VAL A 478 -26.03 22.04 13.38
CA VAL A 478 -27.08 22.97 12.92
C VAL A 478 -28.37 22.26 12.51
N GLU A 479 -28.49 20.96 12.79
CA GLU A 479 -29.63 20.14 12.40
C GLU A 479 -30.37 19.60 13.63
N GLU A 480 -31.69 19.46 13.50
CA GLU A 480 -32.55 18.88 14.52
C GLU A 480 -32.96 17.45 14.10
N GLN A 481 -32.76 16.49 14.99
CA GLN A 481 -33.16 15.11 14.74
C GLN A 481 -34.66 14.94 14.95
N THR A 482 -35.42 14.78 13.87
CA THR A 482 -36.89 14.58 13.90
C THR A 482 -37.29 13.12 13.98
N PHE A 483 -36.40 12.20 13.60
CA PHE A 483 -36.60 10.76 13.69
C PHE A 483 -35.28 10.05 13.98
N LYS A 484 -35.32 8.98 14.78
CA LYS A 484 -34.20 8.06 15.01
C LYS A 484 -34.73 6.66 15.27
N MET A 485 -34.23 5.69 14.51
CA MET A 485 -34.62 4.29 14.69
C MET A 485 -33.51 3.35 14.26
N ARG A 486 -33.41 2.22 14.96
CA ARG A 486 -32.50 1.14 14.62
C ARG A 486 -32.94 0.43 13.35
N ALA A 487 -32.03 0.28 12.38
CA ALA A 487 -32.33 -0.37 11.10
C ALA A 487 -31.13 -1.08 10.50
N LYS A 488 -31.40 -1.91 9.48
CA LYS A 488 -30.41 -2.48 8.56
C LYS A 488 -30.71 -1.98 7.14
N LEU A 489 -29.72 -1.41 6.49
CA LEU A 489 -29.80 -0.83 5.15
C LEU A 489 -29.13 -1.75 4.13
N PHE A 490 -29.73 -1.85 2.95
CA PHE A 490 -29.25 -2.60 1.80
C PHE A 490 -29.23 -1.70 0.57
N LYS A 491 -28.23 -1.88 -0.31
CA LYS A 491 -28.12 -1.24 -1.61
C LYS A 491 -28.35 -2.29 -2.71
N PHE A 492 -29.14 -1.95 -3.70
CA PHE A 492 -29.33 -2.80 -4.88
C PHE A 492 -28.18 -2.61 -5.86
N ILE A 493 -27.56 -3.70 -6.29
CA ILE A 493 -26.50 -3.70 -7.29
C ILE A 493 -27.11 -4.11 -8.63
N ARG A 494 -27.17 -3.17 -9.58
CA ARG A 494 -27.85 -3.39 -10.87
C ARG A 494 -27.13 -4.43 -11.73
N ASP A 495 -25.80 -4.44 -11.70
CA ASP A 495 -24.99 -5.35 -12.53
C ASP A 495 -25.17 -6.82 -12.15
N SER A 496 -25.34 -7.10 -10.85
CA SER A 496 -25.54 -8.46 -10.33
C SER A 496 -26.99 -8.77 -9.96
N ASN A 497 -27.91 -7.81 -10.13
CA ASN A 497 -29.33 -7.93 -9.79
C ASN A 497 -29.58 -8.44 -8.36
N GLU A 498 -28.76 -8.00 -7.40
CA GLU A 498 -28.78 -8.50 -6.01
C GLU A 498 -28.80 -7.37 -4.96
N TRP A 499 -29.31 -7.70 -3.78
CA TRP A 499 -29.27 -6.80 -2.61
C TRP A 499 -28.03 -7.07 -1.77
N LYS A 500 -27.18 -6.06 -1.58
CA LYS A 500 -26.03 -6.13 -0.66
C LYS A 500 -26.30 -5.35 0.61
N GLU A 501 -25.96 -5.94 1.76
CA GLU A 501 -26.02 -5.21 3.03
C GLU A 501 -25.07 -4.02 2.99
N ARG A 502 -25.59 -2.84 3.29
CA ARG A 502 -24.87 -1.57 3.24
C ARG A 502 -24.49 -1.06 4.61
N GLY A 503 -25.25 -1.39 5.65
CA GLY A 503 -24.93 -1.00 7.01
C GLY A 503 -26.03 -1.34 8.01
N THR A 504 -25.65 -1.54 9.27
CA THR A 504 -26.58 -1.67 10.40
C THR A 504 -26.26 -0.57 11.40
N GLY A 505 -27.29 0.14 11.87
CA GLY A 505 -27.12 1.36 12.65
C GLY A 505 -28.42 2.11 12.92
N ASP A 506 -28.31 3.33 13.45
CA ASP A 506 -29.46 4.22 13.62
C ASP A 506 -29.67 5.07 12.37
N VAL A 507 -30.81 4.89 11.70
CA VAL A 507 -31.27 5.82 10.66
C VAL A 507 -31.87 7.05 11.33
N ARG A 508 -31.48 8.24 10.86
CA ARG A 508 -31.93 9.52 11.38
C ARG A 508 -32.48 10.38 10.25
N LEU A 509 -33.56 11.11 10.54
CA LEU A 509 -34.01 12.24 9.73
C LEU A 509 -33.58 13.52 10.44
N LEU A 510 -32.77 14.32 9.77
CA LEU A 510 -32.16 15.53 10.30
C LEU A 510 -32.69 16.74 9.54
N LYS A 511 -33.36 17.65 10.24
CA LYS A 511 -33.93 18.88 9.69
C LYS A 511 -32.99 20.05 9.95
N HIS A 512 -32.53 20.70 8.89
CA HIS A 512 -31.62 21.82 9.02
C HIS A 512 -32.33 23.07 9.58
N ARG A 513 -31.75 23.73 10.59
CA ARG A 513 -32.41 24.85 11.31
C ARG A 513 -32.66 26.08 10.43
N GLU A 514 -31.78 26.36 9.48
CA GLU A 514 -31.90 27.54 8.61
C GLU A 514 -32.81 27.30 7.39
N ASN A 515 -32.44 26.37 6.51
CA ASN A 515 -33.18 26.11 5.27
C ASN A 515 -34.41 25.19 5.44
N ASN A 516 -34.62 24.64 6.64
CA ASN A 516 -35.73 23.74 6.99
C ASN A 516 -35.80 22.42 6.20
N LYS A 517 -34.81 22.12 5.35
CA LYS A 517 -34.77 20.88 4.57
C LYS A 517 -34.38 19.71 5.46
N THR A 518 -35.07 18.59 5.27
CA THR A 518 -34.79 17.34 5.97
C THR A 518 -33.97 16.38 5.11
N ARG A 519 -32.90 15.82 5.66
CA ARG A 519 -32.10 14.75 5.04
C ARG A 519 -32.15 13.46 5.85
N LEU A 520 -31.95 12.34 5.17
CA LEU A 520 -31.76 11.03 5.79
C LEU A 520 -30.27 10.80 5.96
N VAL A 521 -29.85 10.48 7.18
CA VAL A 521 -28.47 10.08 7.51
C VAL A 521 -28.51 8.78 8.30
N MET A 522 -27.74 7.78 7.86
CA MET A 522 -27.52 6.56 8.61
C MET A 522 -26.03 6.30 8.75
N ARG A 523 -25.58 5.96 9.96
CA ARG A 523 -24.18 5.59 10.23
C ARG A 523 -24.11 4.13 10.63
N ARG A 524 -23.04 3.45 10.24
CA ARG A 524 -22.78 2.06 10.65
C ARG A 524 -22.35 2.00 12.11
N ASP A 525 -22.76 0.95 12.78
CA ASP A 525 -22.21 0.59 14.07
C ASP A 525 -20.70 0.39 14.04
N LYS A 526 -20.06 0.65 15.18
CA LYS A 526 -18.61 0.53 15.42
C LYS A 526 -17.77 1.53 14.64
N THR A 527 -17.98 1.67 13.34
CA THR A 527 -17.18 2.57 12.48
C THR A 527 -17.70 4.00 12.43
N LEU A 528 -18.98 4.23 12.74
CA LEU A 528 -19.66 5.53 12.62
C LEU A 528 -19.62 6.16 11.22
N LYS A 529 -19.12 5.41 10.21
CA LYS A 529 -19.11 5.80 8.79
C LYS A 529 -20.55 5.98 8.30
N VAL A 530 -20.80 7.01 7.51
CA VAL A 530 -22.11 7.28 6.91
C VAL A 530 -22.35 6.26 5.80
N CYS A 531 -23.52 5.62 5.78
CA CYS A 531 -23.89 4.62 4.77
C CYS A 531 -25.17 4.95 3.98
N ALA A 532 -25.82 6.06 4.34
CA ALA A 532 -26.79 6.78 3.53
C ALA A 532 -26.76 8.25 3.94
N ASN A 533 -26.76 9.15 2.96
CA ASN A 533 -26.79 10.60 3.16
C ASN A 533 -27.42 11.28 1.93
N HIS A 534 -28.70 11.60 2.02
CA HIS A 534 -29.42 12.31 0.96
C HIS A 534 -30.58 13.13 1.50
N TYR A 535 -30.95 14.20 0.80
CA TYR A 535 -32.19 14.92 1.08
C TYR A 535 -33.41 14.04 0.79
N VAL A 536 -34.45 14.16 1.60
CA VAL A 536 -35.74 13.51 1.33
C VAL A 536 -36.49 14.35 0.29
N VAL A 537 -36.46 13.97 -0.98
CA VAL A 537 -37.05 14.79 -2.06
C VAL A 537 -38.46 14.32 -2.46
N PRO A 538 -39.33 15.20 -3.01
CA PRO A 538 -40.72 14.87 -3.36
C PRO A 538 -40.88 13.69 -4.32
N GLU A 539 -39.88 13.43 -5.15
CA GLU A 539 -39.90 12.38 -6.16
C GLU A 539 -39.63 10.98 -5.58
N MET A 540 -39.18 10.88 -4.33
CA MET A 540 -38.84 9.60 -3.69
C MET A 540 -40.09 8.78 -3.36
N LYS A 541 -40.29 7.63 -4.00
CA LYS A 541 -41.42 6.75 -3.68
C LYS A 541 -40.99 5.61 -2.76
N LEU A 542 -41.53 5.58 -1.53
CA LEU A 542 -41.44 4.42 -0.65
C LEU A 542 -42.39 3.31 -1.13
N SER A 543 -41.83 2.19 -1.56
CA SER A 543 -42.55 0.98 -1.96
C SER A 543 -42.33 -0.15 -0.93
N PRO A 544 -43.35 -0.97 -0.64
CA PRO A 544 -43.17 -2.15 0.20
C PRO A 544 -42.18 -3.12 -0.46
N ASN A 545 -41.35 -3.79 0.35
CA ASN A 545 -40.50 -4.86 -0.16
C ASN A 545 -41.31 -6.15 -0.29
N VAL A 546 -41.29 -6.81 -1.45
CA VAL A 546 -42.07 -8.04 -1.68
C VAL A 546 -41.60 -9.14 -0.73
N GLY A 547 -42.54 -9.69 0.05
CA GLY A 547 -42.25 -10.72 1.06
C GLY A 547 -41.78 -10.18 2.42
N SER A 548 -41.83 -8.87 2.68
CA SER A 548 -41.52 -8.30 3.99
C SER A 548 -42.46 -7.15 4.38
N ASP A 549 -43.10 -7.28 5.54
CA ASP A 549 -43.94 -6.27 6.19
C ASP A 549 -43.14 -5.27 7.06
N ARG A 550 -41.83 -5.49 7.18
CA ARG A 550 -40.88 -4.73 8.01
C ARG A 550 -39.80 -4.02 7.20
N SER A 551 -39.97 -3.92 5.89
CA SER A 551 -38.97 -3.31 5.00
C SER A 551 -39.60 -2.37 3.96
N TRP A 552 -38.90 -1.27 3.67
CA TRP A 552 -39.28 -0.31 2.62
C TRP A 552 -38.15 -0.12 1.62
N VAL A 553 -38.51 0.17 0.36
CA VAL A 553 -37.58 0.40 -0.75
C VAL A 553 -37.84 1.78 -1.35
N TRP A 554 -36.78 2.51 -1.71
CA TRP A 554 -36.88 3.78 -2.44
C TRP A 554 -35.63 4.02 -3.31
N ASN A 555 -35.73 4.98 -4.21
CA ASN A 555 -34.61 5.44 -5.04
C ASN A 555 -34.16 6.82 -4.57
N ALA A 556 -32.87 6.99 -4.30
CA ALA A 556 -32.23 8.27 -4.07
C ALA A 556 -31.44 8.65 -5.33
N ALA A 557 -31.75 9.79 -5.95
CA ALA A 557 -31.07 10.23 -7.17
C ALA A 557 -29.66 10.79 -6.91
N ALA A 558 -29.40 11.28 -5.70
CA ALA A 558 -28.16 11.91 -5.29
C ALA A 558 -27.88 11.59 -3.82
N ASP A 559 -27.37 10.39 -3.55
CA ASP A 559 -26.82 10.01 -2.25
C ASP A 559 -25.31 10.30 -2.21
N VAL A 560 -24.86 10.99 -1.18
CA VAL A 560 -23.47 11.44 -1.00
C VAL A 560 -22.78 10.70 0.16
N SER A 561 -23.26 9.51 0.54
CA SER A 561 -22.64 8.75 1.64
C SER A 561 -21.20 8.30 1.33
N GLU A 562 -20.80 8.28 0.07
CA GLU A 562 -19.47 7.91 -0.41
C GLU A 562 -18.73 9.06 -1.11
N GLY A 563 -19.08 10.31 -0.77
CA GLY A 563 -18.44 11.52 -1.31
C GLY A 563 -19.21 12.12 -2.49
N GLU A 564 -19.15 11.48 -3.67
CA GLU A 564 -19.86 11.96 -4.86
C GLU A 564 -21.35 11.57 -4.86
N ALA A 565 -22.19 12.38 -5.50
CA ALA A 565 -23.62 12.13 -5.59
C ALA A 565 -23.92 10.95 -6.54
N GLU A 566 -24.43 9.85 -5.99
CA GLU A 566 -24.77 8.64 -6.74
C GLU A 566 -26.28 8.38 -6.74
N ALA A 567 -26.81 7.88 -7.87
CA ALA A 567 -28.17 7.37 -7.95
C ALA A 567 -28.24 5.94 -7.38
N VAL A 568 -28.86 5.78 -6.22
CA VAL A 568 -28.88 4.52 -5.45
C VAL A 568 -30.31 4.05 -5.19
N THR A 569 -30.55 2.75 -5.29
CA THR A 569 -31.79 2.11 -4.83
C THR A 569 -31.54 1.45 -3.47
N PHE A 570 -32.23 1.93 -2.44
CA PHE A 570 -32.10 1.44 -1.07
C PHE A 570 -33.27 0.56 -0.66
N ALA A 571 -32.98 -0.43 0.18
CA ALA A 571 -33.96 -1.11 1.01
C ALA A 571 -33.56 -0.98 2.47
N ILE A 572 -34.50 -0.63 3.34
CA ILE A 572 -34.27 -0.53 4.78
C ILE A 572 -35.18 -1.51 5.50
N ARG A 573 -34.64 -2.23 6.48
CA ARG A 573 -35.34 -3.25 7.27
C ARG A 573 -35.29 -2.89 8.75
N PHE A 574 -36.43 -2.96 9.40
CA PHE A 574 -36.60 -2.71 10.83
C PHE A 574 -36.85 -4.00 11.61
N ALA A 575 -36.80 -3.90 12.94
CA ALA A 575 -37.02 -5.04 13.83
C ALA A 575 -38.40 -5.69 13.62
N ASN A 576 -39.45 -4.87 13.50
CA ASN A 576 -40.85 -5.28 13.37
C ASN A 576 -41.61 -4.34 12.39
N SER A 577 -42.85 -4.70 12.04
CA SER A 577 -43.68 -3.92 11.11
C SER A 577 -44.07 -2.55 11.68
N GLU A 578 -44.29 -2.44 12.99
CA GLU A 578 -44.61 -1.18 13.66
C GLU A 578 -43.50 -0.12 13.45
N ASN A 579 -42.25 -0.48 13.72
CA ASN A 579 -41.10 0.40 13.51
C ASN A 579 -40.93 0.79 12.03
N ALA A 580 -41.21 -0.14 11.12
CA ALA A 580 -41.19 0.16 9.69
C ALA A 580 -42.27 1.17 9.30
N ASN A 581 -43.47 1.08 9.87
CA ASN A 581 -44.54 2.05 9.61
C ASN A 581 -44.23 3.42 10.23
N LEU A 582 -43.65 3.47 11.43
CA LEU A 582 -43.19 4.73 12.04
C LEU A 582 -42.14 5.44 11.17
N PHE A 583 -41.19 4.68 10.60
CA PHE A 583 -40.24 5.25 9.65
C PHE A 583 -40.93 5.79 8.39
N LYS A 584 -41.87 5.04 7.82
CA LYS A 584 -42.62 5.46 6.64
C LYS A 584 -43.40 6.75 6.90
N GLU A 585 -44.09 6.86 8.03
CA GLU A 585 -44.81 8.06 8.42
C GLU A 585 -43.88 9.26 8.55
N ALA A 586 -42.74 9.10 9.23
CA ALA A 586 -41.74 10.15 9.38
C ALA A 586 -41.12 10.58 8.04
N PHE A 587 -40.82 9.62 7.16
CA PHE A 587 -40.25 9.88 5.84
C PHE A 587 -41.24 10.60 4.92
N ILE A 588 -42.51 10.18 4.88
CA ILE A 588 -43.55 10.85 4.09
C ILE A 588 -43.81 12.27 4.61
N LYS A 589 -43.82 12.46 5.94
CA LYS A 589 -43.91 13.80 6.53
C LYS A 589 -42.75 14.68 6.11
N ALA A 590 -41.51 14.19 6.19
CA ALA A 590 -40.32 14.91 5.75
C ALA A 590 -40.36 15.24 4.25
N GLN A 591 -40.86 14.32 3.43
CA GLN A 591 -41.06 14.53 1.99
C GLN A 591 -42.04 15.67 1.70
N GLN A 592 -43.20 15.69 2.36
CA GLN A 592 -44.21 16.74 2.21
C GLN A 592 -43.68 18.11 2.67
N GLU A 593 -42.96 18.16 3.80
CA GLU A 593 -42.33 19.39 4.28
C GLU A 593 -41.27 19.90 3.31
N ASN A 594 -40.48 19.00 2.72
CA ASN A 594 -39.45 19.35 1.75
C ASN A 594 -40.02 19.81 0.40
N GLU A 595 -41.19 19.30 -0.03
CA GLU A 595 -41.82 19.69 -1.30
C GLU A 595 -42.03 21.20 -1.42
N ALA A 596 -42.49 21.84 -0.35
CA ALA A 596 -42.66 23.30 -0.31
C ALA A 596 -41.33 24.07 -0.39
N LEU A 597 -40.21 23.43 -0.04
CA LEU A 597 -38.89 24.06 0.06
C LEU A 597 -38.04 23.86 -1.19
N PHE A 598 -38.21 22.74 -1.91
CA PHE A 598 -37.53 22.47 -3.18
C PHE A 598 -38.21 23.19 -4.38
N ASN A 599 -39.49 23.52 -4.26
CA ASN A 599 -40.25 24.24 -5.30
C ASN A 599 -40.18 25.78 -5.19
N LYS A 600 -39.40 26.33 -4.26
CA LYS A 600 -39.23 27.78 -4.09
C LYS A 600 -38.01 28.27 -4.89
N PRO A 601 -38.14 29.18 -5.87
CA PRO A 601 -36.98 29.69 -6.58
C PRO A 601 -36.06 30.47 -5.63
N ALA A 602 -34.76 30.22 -5.72
CA ALA A 602 -33.73 30.91 -4.94
C ALA A 602 -33.71 32.40 -5.30
N ALA A 603 -34.21 33.24 -4.40
CA ALA A 603 -34.08 34.69 -4.49
C ALA A 603 -33.24 35.21 -3.32
N ALA A 604 -32.19 35.96 -3.70
CA ALA A 604 -31.36 36.87 -2.91
C ALA A 604 -30.32 36.28 -1.95
N THR A 605 -29.07 36.17 -2.43
CA THR A 605 -27.87 36.40 -1.61
C THR A 605 -26.70 36.90 -2.47
N GLU A 606 -26.91 37.99 -3.22
CA GLU A 606 -25.83 38.84 -3.74
C GLU A 606 -26.13 40.29 -3.35
N ALA A 607 -25.62 40.70 -2.18
CA ALA A 607 -25.46 42.10 -1.77
C ALA A 607 -24.60 42.17 -0.50
N SER A 608 -23.28 41.92 -0.60
CA SER A 608 -22.32 42.38 0.43
C SER A 608 -20.87 42.54 -0.06
N THR A 609 -20.64 42.73 -1.36
CA THR A 609 -19.27 42.90 -1.92
C THR A 609 -19.07 44.13 -2.81
N GLU A 610 -19.86 45.18 -2.64
CA GLU A 610 -19.55 46.51 -3.22
C GLU A 610 -19.92 47.64 -2.24
N ALA A 611 -19.12 47.82 -1.18
CA ALA A 611 -19.08 49.05 -0.37
C ALA A 611 -17.83 49.10 0.52
N SER A 612 -16.62 49.06 -0.06
CA SER A 612 -15.40 49.39 0.71
C SER A 612 -14.24 49.98 -0.12
N THR A 613 -14.46 50.41 -1.36
CA THR A 613 -13.42 51.03 -2.21
C THR A 613 -13.75 52.44 -2.66
N GLU A 614 -14.33 53.28 -1.79
CA GLU A 614 -14.39 54.73 -2.00
C GLU A 614 -14.59 55.49 -0.66
N ALA A 615 -13.53 55.58 0.16
CA ALA A 615 -13.41 56.57 1.24
C ALA A 615 -11.97 56.64 1.80
N SER A 616 -10.99 57.02 0.96
CA SER A 616 -9.76 57.68 1.44
C SER A 616 -9.19 58.58 0.35
N ALA A 617 -9.84 59.74 0.17
CA ALA A 617 -9.27 60.98 -0.31
C ALA A 617 -9.78 62.10 0.60
#